data_AF-A0A8I1XVG9-F1
#
_entry.id   AF-A0A8I1XVG9-F1
#
_cell.length_a   1.000
_cell.length_b   1.000
_cell.length_c   1.000
_cell.angle_alpha   90.00
_cell.angle_beta   90.00
_cell.angle_gamma   90.00
#
_symmetry.space_group_name_H-M   'P 1'
#
loop_
_entity.id
_entity.type
_entity.pdbx_description
1 polymer ?
#
loop_
_entity_poly.entity_id
_entity_poly.type
_entity_poly.pdbx_seq_one_letter_code
_entity_poly.pdbx_strand_id
1 'polypeptide(L)'
;MIDKAKVVIFGAGDGGLRVHYLLSDEFEVIAFADNDGSKQGSKFLSKPVVAPNEICKLVFDYVIIANIHGESVYKQLTEELSIEKEKIIDYFMSLKFDTRLALLRQIADEINECGVKGSVAELGVFKGEFSKYINRVFPDRQLYLFDTFSGFDQKDIDNENKGDFSNSVAGEFCNSDVDLVLNKMMYKENCIVKKGYFPESASDVNETFAFVSLDVDLYQPILEGLKFFYPKMSDGGYIIIHDYNSTRFHGVKQAVREYCREHGVKYTPISDLCGSVAIMK
;
A
#
# COMPACT_ATOMS: atom_id res chain seq x y z
N MET A 1 -1.42 -10.55 -35.98
CA MET A 1 -1.23 -9.89 -34.68
C MET A 1 -2.41 -8.95 -34.52
N ILE A 2 -3.09 -8.97 -33.38
CA ILE A 2 -4.12 -7.98 -33.08
C ILE A 2 -3.38 -6.69 -32.73
N ASP A 3 -3.62 -5.59 -33.45
CA ASP A 3 -3.06 -4.30 -33.10
C ASP A 3 -3.58 -3.90 -31.71
N LYS A 4 -2.65 -3.71 -30.77
CA LYS A 4 -2.99 -3.28 -29.41
C LYS A 4 -3.41 -1.81 -29.43
N ALA A 5 -4.46 -1.48 -28.68
CA ALA A 5 -4.84 -0.09 -28.49
C ALA A 5 -3.70 0.68 -27.79
N LYS A 6 -3.39 1.87 -28.29
CA LYS A 6 -2.33 2.75 -27.80
C LYS A 6 -2.85 3.57 -26.64
N VAL A 7 -2.12 3.56 -25.53
CA VAL A 7 -2.55 4.25 -24.32
C VAL A 7 -1.47 5.17 -23.77
N VAL A 8 -1.93 6.31 -23.26
CA VAL A 8 -1.14 7.21 -22.43
C VAL A 8 -1.58 7.02 -20.99
N ILE A 9 -0.66 6.69 -20.08
CA ILE A 9 -0.96 6.56 -18.65
C ILE A 9 -0.68 7.91 -17.98
N PHE A 10 -1.70 8.53 -17.39
CA PHE A 10 -1.58 9.80 -16.69
C PHE A 10 -1.22 9.56 -15.21
N GLY A 11 0.07 9.66 -14.91
CA GLY A 11 0.70 9.49 -13.61
C GLY A 11 2.00 8.71 -13.74
N ALA A 12 3.16 9.36 -13.53
CA ALA A 12 4.48 8.73 -13.55
C ALA A 12 4.96 8.47 -12.11
N GLY A 13 4.29 7.53 -11.43
CA GLY A 13 4.56 7.14 -10.05
C GLY A 13 3.95 5.77 -9.75
N ASP A 14 3.67 5.47 -8.47
CA ASP A 14 3.14 4.17 -8.03
C ASP A 14 1.88 3.73 -8.79
N GLY A 15 0.90 4.63 -8.94
CA GLY A 15 -0.32 4.34 -9.70
C GLY A 15 -0.04 4.01 -11.17
N GLY A 16 0.87 4.75 -11.82
CA GLY A 16 1.26 4.49 -13.21
C GLY A 16 2.00 3.17 -13.39
N LEU A 17 2.89 2.82 -12.46
CA LEU A 17 3.60 1.54 -12.45
C LEU A 17 2.61 0.37 -12.42
N ARG A 18 1.60 0.46 -11.55
CA ARG A 18 0.58 -0.57 -11.40
C ARG A 18 -0.28 -0.71 -12.65
N VAL A 19 -0.80 0.41 -13.16
CA VAL A 19 -1.62 0.41 -14.38
C VAL A 19 -0.82 -0.18 -15.54
N HIS A 20 0.49 0.09 -15.62
CA HIS A 20 1.35 -0.54 -16.61
C HIS A 20 1.40 -2.07 -16.48
N TYR A 21 1.58 -2.62 -15.27
CA TYR A 21 1.56 -4.07 -15.04
C TYR A 21 0.24 -4.71 -15.46
N LEU A 22 -0.90 -4.07 -15.18
CA LEU A 22 -2.22 -4.62 -15.51
C LEU A 22 -2.53 -4.60 -17.01
N LEU A 23 -2.01 -3.61 -17.74
CA LEU A 23 -2.40 -3.35 -19.12
C LEU A 23 -1.39 -3.84 -20.16
N SER A 24 -0.16 -4.16 -19.76
CA SER A 24 0.96 -4.42 -20.68
C SER A 24 0.69 -5.51 -21.73
N ASP A 25 -0.17 -6.48 -21.42
CA ASP A 25 -0.53 -7.56 -22.34
C ASP A 25 -1.63 -7.19 -23.35
N GLU A 26 -2.51 -6.24 -23.01
CA GLU A 26 -3.67 -5.87 -23.85
C GLU A 26 -3.47 -4.55 -24.60
N PHE A 27 -2.64 -3.65 -24.06
CA PHE A 27 -2.46 -2.29 -24.57
C PHE A 27 -0.98 -1.99 -24.90
N GLU A 28 -0.76 -1.12 -25.87
CA GLU A 28 0.55 -0.53 -26.14
C GLU A 28 0.68 0.77 -25.34
N VAL A 29 1.42 0.73 -24.22
CA VAL A 29 1.74 1.96 -23.49
C VAL A 29 2.77 2.77 -24.28
N ILE A 30 2.38 3.94 -24.80
CA ILE A 30 3.24 4.78 -25.65
C ILE A 30 3.95 5.89 -24.87
N ALA A 31 3.34 6.38 -23.79
CA ALA A 31 3.88 7.45 -22.94
C ALA A 31 3.22 7.44 -21.55
N PHE A 32 3.89 8.07 -20.59
CA PHE A 32 3.29 8.54 -19.35
C PHE A 32 3.10 10.06 -19.43
N ALA A 33 2.11 10.60 -18.73
CA ALA A 33 1.95 12.04 -18.54
C ALA A 33 1.94 12.38 -17.04
N ASP A 34 2.53 13.49 -16.63
CA ASP A 34 2.52 13.92 -15.23
C ASP A 34 2.48 15.45 -15.10
N ASN A 35 1.75 15.95 -14.11
CA ASN A 35 1.69 17.39 -13.80
C ASN A 35 2.96 17.89 -13.11
N ASP A 36 3.73 16.99 -12.49
CA ASP A 36 5.03 17.32 -11.91
C ASP A 36 6.05 17.63 -13.00
N GLY A 37 6.36 18.93 -13.17
CA GLY A 37 7.32 19.42 -14.15
C GLY A 37 8.72 18.82 -13.99
N SER A 38 9.10 18.34 -12.80
CA SER A 38 10.40 17.70 -12.58
C SER A 38 10.51 16.32 -13.24
N LYS A 39 9.38 15.66 -13.51
CA LYS A 39 9.33 14.35 -14.17
C LYS A 39 9.23 14.46 -15.69
N GLN A 40 8.74 15.58 -16.22
CA GLN A 40 8.52 15.77 -17.66
C GLN A 40 9.85 15.75 -18.43
N GLY A 41 9.86 15.13 -19.61
CA GLY A 41 11.07 14.93 -20.43
C GLY A 41 11.96 13.77 -19.96
N SER A 42 11.66 13.15 -18.81
CA SER A 42 12.33 11.94 -18.34
C SER A 42 11.74 10.67 -18.96
N LYS A 43 12.19 9.50 -18.48
CA LYS A 43 11.60 8.20 -18.83
C LYS A 43 11.12 7.48 -17.59
N PHE A 44 9.93 6.88 -17.68
CA PHE A 44 9.36 5.98 -16.68
C PHE A 44 9.02 4.65 -17.35
N LEU A 45 9.50 3.53 -16.81
CA LEU A 45 9.38 2.20 -17.44
C LEU A 45 9.80 2.19 -18.92
N SER A 46 10.90 2.89 -19.21
CA SER A 46 11.47 3.08 -20.55
C SER A 46 10.59 3.86 -21.56
N LYS A 47 9.44 4.38 -21.13
CA LYS A 47 8.54 5.24 -21.93
C LYS A 47 8.73 6.72 -21.55
N PRO A 48 8.55 7.66 -22.49
CA PRO A 48 8.69 9.09 -22.20
C PRO A 48 7.62 9.55 -21.21
N VAL A 49 8.00 10.45 -20.30
CA VAL A 49 7.05 11.21 -19.46
C VAL A 49 6.84 12.57 -20.12
N VAL A 50 5.63 12.86 -20.56
CA VAL A 50 5.29 14.11 -21.27
C VAL A 50 4.50 15.07 -20.38
N ALA A 51 4.51 16.35 -20.73
CA ALA A 51 3.60 17.30 -20.11
C ALA A 51 2.15 17.04 -20.57
N PRO A 52 1.12 17.36 -19.75
CA PRO A 52 -0.28 17.12 -20.10
C PRO A 52 -0.70 17.73 -21.44
N ASN A 53 -0.22 18.95 -21.73
CA ASN A 53 -0.50 19.66 -22.98
C ASN A 53 0.16 19.04 -24.21
N GLU A 54 1.05 18.05 -24.05
CA GLU A 54 1.67 17.34 -25.17
C GLU A 54 0.91 16.05 -25.53
N ILE A 55 -0.04 15.62 -24.70
CA ILE A 55 -0.88 14.45 -24.98
C ILE A 55 -1.61 14.63 -26.33
N CYS A 56 -2.08 15.83 -26.64
CA CYS A 56 -2.77 16.13 -27.91
C CYS A 56 -1.87 16.00 -29.15
N LYS A 57 -0.54 15.94 -28.98
CA LYS A 57 0.43 15.72 -30.06
C LYS A 57 0.69 14.23 -30.32
N LEU A 58 0.22 13.35 -29.44
CA LEU A 58 0.41 11.90 -29.53
C LEU A 58 -0.77 11.25 -30.28
N VAL A 59 -0.50 10.10 -30.90
CA VAL A 59 -1.55 9.24 -31.49
C VAL A 59 -1.88 8.15 -30.48
N PHE A 60 -3.05 8.26 -29.84
CA PHE A 60 -3.52 7.34 -28.80
C PHE A 60 -5.01 7.00 -28.99
N ASP A 61 -5.41 5.86 -28.44
CA ASP A 61 -6.80 5.43 -28.35
C ASP A 61 -7.42 5.85 -27.00
N TYR A 62 -6.67 5.68 -25.90
CA TYR A 62 -7.13 6.05 -24.56
C TYR A 62 -6.08 6.80 -23.73
N VAL A 63 -6.55 7.66 -22.82
CA VAL A 63 -5.78 8.18 -21.69
C VAL A 63 -6.30 7.53 -20.41
N ILE A 64 -5.41 6.89 -19.68
CA ILE A 64 -5.75 6.15 -18.45
C ILE A 64 -5.24 6.93 -17.26
N ILE A 65 -6.15 7.48 -16.45
CA ILE A 65 -5.79 8.24 -15.27
C ILE A 65 -5.34 7.27 -14.18
N ALA A 66 -4.07 7.37 -13.81
CA ALA A 66 -3.39 6.52 -12.85
C ALA A 66 -2.87 7.34 -11.65
N ASN A 67 -3.67 8.30 -11.19
CA ASN A 67 -3.39 9.15 -10.03
C ASN A 67 -4.60 9.20 -9.08
N ILE A 68 -4.34 9.26 -7.76
CA ILE A 68 -5.34 9.41 -6.70
C ILE A 68 -6.16 10.71 -6.81
N HIS A 69 -5.64 11.74 -7.48
CA HIS A 69 -6.35 12.99 -7.78
C HIS A 69 -7.12 12.91 -9.11
N GLY A 70 -7.79 11.77 -9.36
CA GLY A 70 -8.43 11.46 -10.64
C GLY A 70 -9.39 12.53 -11.15
N GLU A 71 -10.22 13.11 -10.26
CA GLU A 71 -11.19 14.15 -10.63
C GLU A 71 -10.53 15.42 -11.20
N SER A 72 -9.40 15.85 -10.63
CA SER A 72 -8.67 17.03 -11.10
C SER A 72 -8.04 16.78 -12.46
N VAL A 73 -7.45 15.60 -12.65
CA VAL A 73 -6.85 15.18 -13.92
C VAL A 73 -7.94 15.03 -14.98
N TYR A 74 -9.08 14.43 -14.64
CA TYR A 74 -10.20 14.26 -15.53
C TYR A 74 -10.70 15.62 -16.05
N LYS A 75 -10.91 16.60 -15.14
CA LYS A 75 -11.27 17.98 -15.51
C LYS A 75 -10.24 18.60 -16.43
N GLN A 76 -8.95 18.52 -16.10
CA GLN A 76 -7.87 19.02 -16.95
C GLN A 76 -7.92 18.41 -18.37
N LEU A 77 -8.05 17.09 -18.47
CA LEU A 77 -8.12 16.39 -19.75
C LEU A 77 -9.34 16.82 -20.58
N THR A 78 -10.50 17.00 -19.95
CA THR A 78 -11.73 17.34 -20.68
C THR A 78 -11.92 18.83 -20.95
N GLU A 79 -11.60 19.70 -20.00
CA GLU A 79 -11.92 21.13 -20.01
C GLU A 79 -10.76 21.96 -20.58
N GLU A 80 -9.51 21.62 -20.24
CA GLU A 80 -8.34 22.37 -20.71
C GLU A 80 -7.76 21.78 -22.00
N LEU A 81 -7.70 20.45 -22.07
CA LEU A 81 -7.06 19.74 -23.19
C LEU A 81 -8.06 19.23 -24.25
N SER A 82 -9.36 19.38 -24.00
CA SER A 82 -10.44 19.00 -24.92
C SER A 82 -10.39 17.54 -25.39
N ILE A 83 -9.90 16.62 -24.54
CA ILE A 83 -9.93 15.18 -24.82
C ILE A 83 -11.36 14.66 -24.66
N GLU A 84 -11.84 13.90 -25.65
CA GLU A 84 -13.14 13.23 -25.64
C GLU A 84 -13.29 12.34 -24.40
N LYS A 85 -14.42 12.45 -23.68
CA LYS A 85 -14.66 11.74 -22.42
C LYS A 85 -14.58 10.22 -22.59
N GLU A 86 -14.99 9.72 -23.75
CA GLU A 86 -15.01 8.31 -24.12
C GLU A 86 -13.60 7.72 -24.27
N LYS A 87 -12.58 8.58 -24.46
CA LYS A 87 -11.17 8.19 -24.51
C LYS A 87 -10.50 8.22 -23.14
N ILE A 88 -11.19 8.63 -22.08
CA ILE A 88 -10.62 8.78 -20.74
C ILE A 88 -11.11 7.64 -19.85
N ILE A 89 -10.17 6.84 -19.35
CA ILE A 89 -10.44 5.78 -18.38
C ILE A 89 -9.84 6.20 -17.04
N ASP A 90 -10.67 6.55 -16.08
CA ASP A 90 -10.18 6.80 -14.72
C ASP A 90 -10.03 5.47 -13.97
N TYR A 91 -8.79 4.99 -13.82
CA TYR A 91 -8.51 3.73 -13.15
C TYR A 91 -8.99 3.76 -11.69
N PHE A 92 -8.84 4.88 -10.99
CA PHE A 92 -9.17 4.98 -9.57
C PHE A 92 -10.66 5.24 -9.32
N MET A 93 -11.31 6.07 -10.14
CA MET A 93 -12.77 6.27 -10.03
C MET A 93 -13.57 5.07 -10.55
N SER A 94 -13.02 4.30 -11.50
CA SER A 94 -13.68 3.07 -11.99
C SER A 94 -13.49 1.87 -11.06
N LEU A 95 -12.41 1.85 -10.26
CA LEU A 95 -12.17 0.80 -9.28
C LEU A 95 -12.91 1.07 -7.97
N LYS A 96 -14.14 0.56 -7.87
CA LYS A 96 -14.76 0.21 -6.58
C LYS A 96 -14.02 -0.93 -5.84
N PHE A 97 -12.87 -1.39 -6.35
CA PHE A 97 -12.20 -2.60 -5.95
C PHE A 97 -10.85 -2.28 -5.29
N ASP A 98 -10.80 -2.47 -3.97
CA ASP A 98 -9.56 -2.42 -3.21
C ASP A 98 -8.96 -3.83 -3.12
N THR A 99 -7.84 -4.04 -3.82
CA THR A 99 -7.14 -5.33 -3.88
C THR A 99 -6.60 -5.78 -2.53
N ARG A 100 -6.14 -4.85 -1.68
CA ARG A 100 -5.62 -5.16 -0.34
C ARG A 100 -6.76 -5.64 0.56
N LEU A 101 -7.92 -4.98 0.49
CA LEU A 101 -9.13 -5.43 1.20
C LEU A 101 -9.70 -6.74 0.65
N ALA A 102 -9.63 -6.97 -0.66
CA ALA A 102 -10.02 -8.25 -1.25
C ALA A 102 -9.12 -9.38 -0.75
N LEU A 103 -7.80 -9.16 -0.73
CA LEU A 103 -6.83 -10.11 -0.19
C LEU A 103 -7.07 -10.39 1.30
N LEU A 104 -7.31 -9.36 2.11
CA LEU A 104 -7.65 -9.52 3.54
C LEU A 104 -8.85 -10.47 3.73
N ARG A 105 -9.90 -10.30 2.93
CA ARG A 105 -11.09 -11.16 3.00
C ARG A 105 -10.77 -12.60 2.63
N GLN A 106 -10.04 -12.82 1.54
CA GLN A 106 -9.64 -14.16 1.12
C GLN A 106 -8.75 -14.86 2.15
N ILE A 107 -7.80 -14.13 2.75
CA ILE A 107 -6.96 -14.64 3.83
C ILE A 107 -7.80 -14.96 5.08
N ALA A 108 -8.80 -14.12 5.40
CA ALA A 108 -9.69 -14.39 6.53
C ALA A 108 -10.52 -15.67 6.31
N ASP A 109 -11.05 -15.86 5.10
CA ASP A 109 -11.77 -17.08 4.71
C ASP A 109 -10.85 -18.30 4.87
N GLU A 110 -9.64 -18.26 4.29
CA GLU A 110 -8.64 -19.33 4.39
C GLU A 110 -8.27 -19.67 5.84
N ILE A 111 -7.96 -18.65 6.66
CA ILE A 111 -7.63 -18.80 8.08
C ILE A 111 -8.76 -19.48 8.85
N ASN A 112 -10.01 -19.13 8.53
CA ASN A 112 -11.19 -19.67 9.21
C ASN A 112 -11.51 -21.09 8.74
N GLU A 113 -11.44 -21.36 7.45
CA GLU A 113 -11.67 -22.69 6.85
C GLU A 113 -10.62 -23.70 7.31
N CYS A 114 -9.35 -23.29 7.36
CA CYS A 114 -8.24 -24.12 7.86
C CYS A 114 -8.17 -24.16 9.41
N GLY A 115 -9.03 -23.42 10.10
CA GLY A 115 -9.10 -23.42 11.57
C GLY A 115 -7.85 -22.86 12.26
N VAL A 116 -7.08 -22.01 11.58
CA VAL A 116 -5.82 -21.41 12.07
C VAL A 116 -6.11 -20.60 13.33
N LYS A 117 -5.43 -20.91 14.43
CA LYS A 117 -5.65 -20.26 15.74
C LYS A 117 -4.79 -19.02 15.89
N GLY A 118 -5.18 -18.14 16.82
CA GLY A 118 -4.40 -16.95 17.17
C GLY A 118 -5.17 -15.65 17.00
N SER A 119 -4.64 -14.61 17.63
CA SER A 119 -5.11 -13.23 17.54
C SER A 119 -4.81 -12.62 16.17
N VAL A 120 -5.30 -11.41 15.95
CA VAL A 120 -4.97 -10.63 14.74
C VAL A 120 -4.34 -9.31 15.14
N ALA A 121 -3.51 -8.73 14.28
CA ALA A 121 -2.84 -7.48 14.60
C ALA A 121 -2.69 -6.55 13.39
N GLU A 122 -2.55 -5.27 13.70
CA GLU A 122 -2.03 -4.26 12.78
C GLU A 122 -0.97 -3.44 13.48
N LEU A 123 0.19 -3.31 12.83
CA LEU A 123 1.25 -2.39 13.21
C LEU A 123 1.25 -1.24 12.20
N GLY A 124 0.96 -0.03 12.68
CA GLY A 124 0.67 1.15 11.85
C GLY A 124 -0.83 1.25 11.59
N VAL A 125 -1.55 1.91 12.50
CA VAL A 125 -3.02 1.98 12.53
C VAL A 125 -3.52 3.28 11.91
N PHE A 126 -2.78 4.38 12.13
CA PHE A 126 -3.19 5.73 11.81
C PHE A 126 -4.65 5.96 12.21
N LYS A 127 -5.55 6.28 11.28
CA LYS A 127 -6.97 6.57 11.51
C LYS A 127 -7.88 5.33 11.56
N GLY A 128 -7.32 4.12 11.51
CA GLY A 128 -8.07 2.88 11.62
C GLY A 128 -8.86 2.47 10.37
N GLU A 129 -8.49 2.98 9.19
CA GLU A 129 -9.23 2.72 7.95
C GLU A 129 -9.12 1.27 7.48
N PHE A 130 -7.97 0.62 7.69
CA PHE A 130 -7.79 -0.79 7.39
C PHE A 130 -8.15 -1.67 8.59
N SER A 131 -7.79 -1.25 9.81
CA SER A 131 -8.16 -1.89 11.08
C SER A 131 -9.64 -2.24 11.18
N LYS A 132 -10.54 -1.33 10.78
CA LYS A 132 -12.00 -1.56 10.84
C LYS A 132 -12.44 -2.75 9.98
N TYR A 133 -11.71 -3.06 8.92
CA TYR A 133 -11.98 -4.23 8.08
C TYR A 133 -11.41 -5.49 8.69
N ILE A 134 -10.20 -5.45 9.28
CA ILE A 134 -9.63 -6.57 10.04
C ILE A 134 -10.61 -6.97 11.15
N ASN A 135 -11.09 -5.99 11.93
CA ASN A 135 -12.07 -6.19 13.00
C ASN A 135 -13.37 -6.84 12.51
N ARG A 136 -13.84 -6.49 11.31
CA ARG A 136 -15.07 -7.05 10.73
C ARG A 136 -14.93 -8.48 10.25
N VAL A 137 -13.79 -8.83 9.64
CA VAL A 137 -13.58 -10.17 9.06
C VAL A 137 -13.11 -11.20 10.11
N PHE A 138 -12.62 -10.73 11.26
CA PHE A 138 -12.24 -11.56 12.40
C PHE A 138 -13.03 -11.18 13.66
N PRO A 139 -14.37 -11.35 13.67
CA PRO A 139 -15.24 -10.86 14.74
C PRO A 139 -14.93 -11.48 16.11
N ASP A 140 -14.46 -12.72 16.15
CA ASP A 140 -14.26 -13.50 17.39
C ASP A 140 -12.80 -13.51 17.87
N ARG A 141 -11.91 -12.71 17.26
CA ARG A 141 -10.48 -12.68 17.60
C ARG A 141 -10.10 -11.37 18.25
N GLN A 142 -9.16 -11.43 19.19
CA GLN A 142 -8.54 -10.22 19.73
C GLN A 142 -7.74 -9.53 18.63
N LEU A 143 -8.01 -8.24 18.40
CA LEU A 143 -7.34 -7.38 17.44
C LEU A 143 -6.38 -6.43 18.17
N TYR A 144 -5.09 -6.65 17.99
CA TYR A 144 -4.04 -5.79 18.54
C TYR A 144 -3.75 -4.64 17.58
N LEU A 145 -3.81 -3.41 18.08
CA LEU A 145 -3.62 -2.18 17.32
C LEU A 145 -2.39 -1.45 17.84
N PHE A 146 -1.26 -1.58 17.13
CA PHE A 146 0.02 -0.95 17.51
C PHE A 146 0.24 0.33 16.71
N ASP A 147 0.38 1.46 17.41
CA ASP A 147 0.66 2.75 16.81
C ASP A 147 1.27 3.69 17.85
N THR A 148 2.06 4.66 17.41
CA THR A 148 2.57 5.71 18.30
C THR A 148 1.45 6.67 18.70
N PHE A 149 0.45 6.87 17.82
CA PHE A 149 -0.53 7.95 17.84
C PHE A 149 0.12 9.32 17.98
N SER A 150 1.36 9.44 17.51
CA SER A 150 2.15 10.67 17.45
C SER A 150 2.90 10.82 16.13
N GLY A 151 2.62 9.94 15.15
CA GLY A 151 3.30 9.90 13.87
C GLY A 151 4.66 9.20 13.94
N PHE A 152 5.47 9.37 12.90
CA PHE A 152 6.81 8.78 12.83
C PHE A 152 7.71 9.27 13.97
N ASP A 153 8.40 8.32 14.62
CA ASP A 153 9.36 8.62 15.67
C ASP A 153 10.67 9.16 15.07
N GLN A 154 11.32 10.09 15.77
CA GLN A 154 12.57 10.68 15.31
C GLN A 154 13.66 9.62 15.11
N LYS A 155 13.70 8.56 15.92
CA LYS A 155 14.67 7.47 15.77
C LYS A 155 14.54 6.77 14.42
N ASP A 156 13.32 6.58 13.94
CA ASP A 156 13.08 5.92 12.65
C ASP A 156 13.47 6.85 11.50
N ILE A 157 13.12 8.14 11.60
CA ILE A 157 13.49 9.15 10.60
C ILE A 157 15.01 9.30 10.49
N ASP A 158 15.73 9.23 11.61
CA ASP A 158 17.20 9.24 11.60
C ASP A 158 17.78 8.03 10.84
N ASN A 159 17.11 6.87 10.89
CA ASN A 159 17.50 5.68 10.13
C ASN A 159 17.15 5.82 8.65
N GLU A 160 15.97 6.36 8.33
CA GLU A 160 15.54 6.64 6.95
C GLU A 160 16.51 7.58 6.24
N ASN A 161 16.91 8.67 6.90
CA ASN A 161 17.88 9.63 6.38
C ASN A 161 19.27 9.02 6.15
N LYS A 162 19.71 8.09 7.02
CA LYS A 162 20.99 7.38 6.84
C LYS A 162 20.94 6.42 5.65
N GLY A 163 19.79 5.80 5.41
CA GLY A 163 19.59 4.83 4.33
C GLY A 163 19.13 5.42 3.01
N ASP A 164 18.81 6.71 2.96
CA ASP A 164 18.13 7.37 1.83
C ASP A 164 16.84 6.61 1.42
N PHE A 165 16.11 6.14 2.43
CA PHE A 165 14.97 5.24 2.24
C PHE A 165 13.66 5.98 1.96
N SER A 166 13.50 7.18 2.50
CA SER A 166 12.36 8.07 2.27
C SER A 166 12.73 9.52 2.58
N ASN A 167 11.84 10.44 2.22
CA ASN A 167 11.93 11.87 2.53
C ASN A 167 10.98 12.28 3.68
N SER A 168 10.60 11.34 4.54
CA SER A 168 9.65 11.56 5.63
C SER A 168 10.23 12.35 6.79
N VAL A 169 9.34 12.95 7.58
CA VAL A 169 9.70 13.80 8.73
C VAL A 169 9.02 13.30 10.01
N ALA A 170 9.65 13.60 11.15
CA ALA A 170 9.10 13.18 12.45
C ALA A 170 7.75 13.83 12.70
N GLY A 171 6.82 13.06 13.27
CA GLY A 171 5.44 13.50 13.50
C GLY A 171 4.56 13.53 12.24
N GLU A 172 5.06 13.13 11.06
CA GLU A 172 4.19 12.84 9.92
C GLU A 172 3.19 11.74 10.32
N PHE A 173 1.94 11.86 9.88
CA PHE A 173 0.81 11.00 10.27
C PHE A 173 0.40 11.06 11.76
N CYS A 174 0.75 12.11 12.50
CA CYS A 174 0.31 12.30 13.90
C CYS A 174 -1.19 12.59 14.10
N ASN A 175 -1.94 12.79 13.01
CA ASN A 175 -3.35 13.20 13.02
C ASN A 175 -4.31 12.02 13.31
N SER A 176 -4.09 11.32 14.41
CA SER A 176 -4.97 10.25 14.89
C SER A 176 -4.93 10.11 16.40
N ASP A 177 -6.02 9.59 16.96
CA ASP A 177 -6.13 9.25 18.37
C ASP A 177 -6.91 7.94 18.54
N VAL A 178 -6.82 7.37 19.74
CA VAL A 178 -7.37 6.07 20.06
C VAL A 178 -8.90 6.04 19.93
N ASP A 179 -9.58 7.11 20.35
CA ASP A 179 -11.04 7.17 20.33
C ASP A 179 -11.56 7.23 18.89
N LEU A 180 -10.91 8.00 18.01
CA LEU A 180 -11.21 8.05 16.58
C LEU A 180 -11.16 6.64 15.96
N VAL A 181 -10.13 5.87 16.29
CA VAL A 181 -9.93 4.51 15.77
C VAL A 181 -11.01 3.58 16.33
N LEU A 182 -11.19 3.53 17.65
CA LEU A 182 -12.14 2.61 18.29
C LEU A 182 -13.60 2.87 17.89
N ASN A 183 -13.97 4.14 17.64
CA ASN A 183 -15.32 4.49 17.17
C ASN A 183 -15.66 3.93 15.78
N LYS A 184 -14.67 3.47 15.00
CA LYS A 184 -14.89 2.83 13.69
C LYS A 184 -15.00 1.30 13.79
N MET A 185 -14.65 0.71 14.93
CA MET A 185 -14.63 -0.73 15.13
C MET A 185 -16.05 -1.25 15.38
N MET A 186 -16.41 -2.33 14.68
CA MET A 186 -17.71 -2.99 14.86
C MET A 186 -17.74 -3.78 16.18
N TYR A 187 -16.62 -4.45 16.49
CA TYR A 187 -16.40 -5.24 17.70
C TYR A 187 -15.27 -4.60 18.51
N LYS A 188 -15.55 -3.41 19.05
CA LYS A 188 -14.55 -2.59 19.76
C LYS A 188 -14.02 -3.26 21.03
N GLU A 189 -14.82 -4.11 21.66
CA GLU A 189 -14.50 -4.89 22.86
C GLU A 189 -13.40 -5.93 22.63
N ASN A 190 -13.18 -6.31 21.37
CA ASN A 190 -12.11 -7.23 20.97
C ASN A 190 -10.83 -6.48 20.56
N CYS A 191 -10.80 -5.14 20.64
CA CYS A 191 -9.64 -4.35 20.27
C CYS A 191 -8.74 -4.09 21.48
N ILE A 192 -7.45 -4.38 21.33
CA ILE A 192 -6.40 -4.13 22.33
C ILE A 192 -5.44 -3.10 21.74
N VAL A 193 -5.48 -1.88 22.25
CA VAL A 193 -4.64 -0.79 21.75
C VAL A 193 -3.30 -0.79 22.47
N LYS A 194 -2.22 -0.80 21.68
CA LYS A 194 -0.82 -0.77 22.13
C LYS A 194 -0.18 0.53 21.67
N LYS A 195 -0.48 1.60 22.42
CA LYS A 195 0.07 2.93 22.15
C LYS A 195 1.55 3.01 22.54
N GLY A 196 2.40 3.38 21.61
CA GLY A 196 3.82 3.65 21.85
C GLY A 196 4.72 3.19 20.72
N TYR A 197 6.01 3.49 20.85
CA TYR A 197 7.03 3.08 19.90
C TYR A 197 7.13 1.55 19.81
N PHE A 198 7.12 1.01 18.60
CA PHE A 198 7.34 -0.42 18.38
C PHE A 198 8.85 -0.69 18.21
N PRO A 199 9.44 -1.73 18.81
CA PRO A 199 8.81 -2.89 19.47
C PRO A 199 8.51 -2.72 20.97
N GLU A 200 8.85 -1.59 21.59
CA GLU A 200 8.71 -1.38 23.04
C GLU A 200 7.24 -1.56 23.51
N SER A 201 6.28 -1.10 22.70
CA SER A 201 4.83 -1.23 22.93
C SER A 201 4.31 -2.67 22.86
N ALA A 202 5.12 -3.62 22.41
CA ALA A 202 4.76 -5.04 22.33
C ALA A 202 5.43 -5.90 23.41
N SER A 203 6.13 -5.28 24.37
CA SER A 203 6.92 -5.98 25.40
C SER A 203 6.11 -6.92 26.30
N ASP A 204 4.81 -6.69 26.46
CA ASP A 204 3.89 -7.49 27.27
C ASP A 204 3.01 -8.46 26.44
N VAL A 205 3.24 -8.56 25.13
CA VAL A 205 2.44 -9.37 24.21
C VAL A 205 3.07 -10.74 24.00
N ASN A 206 2.38 -11.79 24.47
CA ASN A 206 2.82 -13.20 24.40
C ASN A 206 1.95 -14.05 23.47
N GLU A 207 1.08 -13.41 22.70
CA GLU A 207 0.10 -14.05 21.85
C GLU A 207 0.69 -14.65 20.57
N THR A 208 0.03 -15.69 20.09
CA THR A 208 0.20 -16.20 18.72
C THR A 208 -0.79 -15.52 17.79
N PHE A 209 -0.40 -15.30 16.54
CA PHE A 209 -1.20 -14.56 15.56
C PHE A 209 -1.59 -15.42 14.36
N ALA A 210 -2.84 -15.32 13.94
CA ALA A 210 -3.31 -15.89 12.68
C ALA A 210 -3.14 -14.92 11.51
N PHE A 211 -3.26 -13.61 11.78
CA PHE A 211 -3.14 -12.56 10.77
C PHE A 211 -2.43 -11.33 11.33
N VAL A 212 -1.52 -10.75 10.57
CA VAL A 212 -0.86 -9.47 10.89
C VAL A 212 -0.80 -8.58 9.65
N SER A 213 -1.13 -7.30 9.81
CA SER A 213 -0.86 -6.25 8.82
C SER A 213 0.29 -5.37 9.31
N LEU A 214 1.31 -5.16 8.49
CA LEU A 214 2.41 -4.22 8.72
C LEU A 214 2.28 -3.05 7.73
N ASP A 215 1.97 -1.86 8.23
CA ASP A 215 1.71 -0.63 7.46
C ASP A 215 2.33 0.58 8.18
N VAL A 216 3.65 0.53 8.38
CA VAL A 216 4.44 1.55 9.12
C VAL A 216 5.41 2.32 8.24
N ASP A 217 5.37 2.10 6.92
CA ASP A 217 6.07 2.81 5.85
C ASP A 217 7.62 2.79 5.88
N LEU A 218 8.23 2.66 7.05
CA LEU A 218 9.66 2.90 7.26
C LEU A 218 10.44 1.59 7.41
N TYR A 219 11.71 1.61 7.02
CA TYR A 219 12.61 0.44 7.04
C TYR A 219 12.65 -0.23 8.41
N GLN A 220 13.00 0.55 9.45
CA GLN A 220 13.29 0.01 10.78
C GLN A 220 12.05 -0.59 11.45
N PRO A 221 10.89 0.10 11.46
CA PRO A 221 9.63 -0.47 11.98
C PRO A 221 9.17 -1.74 11.24
N ILE A 222 9.32 -1.81 9.91
CA ILE A 222 9.00 -3.05 9.16
C ILE A 222 9.89 -4.21 9.59
N LEU A 223 11.21 -3.96 9.72
CA LEU A 223 12.16 -4.99 10.12
C LEU A 223 11.88 -5.50 11.55
N GLU A 224 11.64 -4.60 12.49
CA GLU A 224 11.28 -4.96 13.86
C GLU A 224 9.91 -5.66 13.93
N GLY A 225 8.94 -5.23 13.13
CA GLY A 225 7.66 -5.91 12.97
C GLY A 225 7.84 -7.37 12.52
N LEU A 226 8.62 -7.62 11.47
CA LEU A 226 8.90 -8.97 10.98
C LEU A 226 9.62 -9.83 12.03
N LYS A 227 10.64 -9.29 12.70
CA LYS A 227 11.35 -9.98 13.80
C LYS A 227 10.42 -10.35 14.95
N PHE A 228 9.45 -9.50 15.27
CA PHE A 228 8.53 -9.73 16.38
C PHE A 228 7.40 -10.72 16.01
N PHE A 229 6.74 -10.50 14.87
CA PHE A 229 5.51 -11.20 14.50
C PHE A 229 5.76 -12.54 13.82
N TYR A 230 6.71 -12.65 12.89
CA TYR A 230 6.90 -13.89 12.12
C TYR A 230 7.19 -15.15 12.97
N PRO A 231 7.94 -15.07 14.09
CA PRO A 231 8.09 -16.20 15.02
C PRO A 231 6.83 -16.52 15.83
N LYS A 232 5.89 -15.58 15.95
CA LYS A 232 4.63 -15.71 16.71
C LYS A 232 3.43 -16.04 15.81
N MET A 233 3.62 -16.12 14.50
CA MET A 233 2.57 -16.57 13.59
C MET A 233 2.28 -18.05 13.84
N SER A 234 1.01 -18.40 13.89
CA SER A 234 0.56 -19.79 13.78
C SER A 234 0.85 -20.34 12.38
N ASP A 235 1.11 -21.63 12.28
CA ASP A 235 1.24 -22.32 10.98
C ASP A 235 -0.05 -22.10 10.15
N GLY A 236 0.10 -21.70 8.89
CA GLY A 236 -1.01 -21.29 8.03
C GLY A 236 -1.50 -19.85 8.26
N GLY A 237 -0.86 -19.10 9.15
CA GLY A 237 -1.12 -17.68 9.37
C GLY A 237 -0.47 -16.79 8.30
N TYR A 238 -0.96 -15.56 8.18
CA TYR A 238 -0.52 -14.62 7.14
C TYR A 238 -0.03 -13.29 7.70
N ILE A 239 1.01 -12.74 7.08
CA ILE A 239 1.45 -11.35 7.27
C ILE A 239 1.30 -10.62 5.93
N ILE A 240 0.53 -9.53 5.92
CA ILE A 240 0.53 -8.57 4.81
C ILE A 240 1.48 -7.42 5.19
N ILE A 241 2.38 -7.05 4.28
CA ILE A 241 3.21 -5.86 4.41
C ILE A 241 2.86 -4.90 3.27
N HIS A 242 2.40 -3.70 3.61
CA HIS A 242 2.03 -2.66 2.64
C HIS A 242 3.25 -1.82 2.23
N ASP A 243 3.10 -0.99 1.18
CA ASP A 243 4.14 -0.11 0.64
C ASP A 243 5.43 -0.78 0.13
N TYR A 244 5.41 -2.10 -0.07
CA TYR A 244 6.53 -2.86 -0.60
C TYR A 244 7.06 -2.33 -1.94
N ASN A 245 6.23 -1.78 -2.82
CA ASN A 245 6.69 -1.21 -4.11
C ASN A 245 6.62 0.32 -4.16
N SER A 246 6.42 0.99 -3.03
CA SER A 246 6.29 2.44 -2.96
C SER A 246 7.51 3.16 -3.54
N THR A 247 7.25 4.16 -4.37
CA THR A 247 8.25 5.13 -4.89
C THR A 247 8.62 6.20 -3.88
N ARG A 248 7.97 6.21 -2.71
CA ARG A 248 8.29 7.11 -1.60
C ARG A 248 9.01 6.39 -0.46
N PHE A 249 8.59 5.16 -0.18
CA PHE A 249 8.97 4.39 0.99
C PHE A 249 9.82 3.17 0.59
N HIS A 250 11.02 3.43 0.06
CA HIS A 250 11.90 2.39 -0.48
C HIS A 250 12.42 1.43 0.61
N GLY A 251 12.46 1.91 1.86
CA GLY A 251 12.89 1.15 3.04
C GLY A 251 12.10 -0.14 3.26
N VAL A 252 10.79 -0.15 2.97
CA VAL A 252 9.95 -1.34 3.15
C VAL A 252 10.46 -2.53 2.35
N LYS A 253 10.73 -2.31 1.06
CA LYS A 253 11.25 -3.36 0.16
C LYS A 253 12.56 -3.95 0.69
N GLN A 254 13.43 -3.07 1.19
CA GLN A 254 14.73 -3.45 1.70
C GLN A 254 14.60 -4.29 2.98
N ALA A 255 13.78 -3.86 3.94
CA ALA A 255 13.54 -4.59 5.20
C ALA A 255 12.95 -5.98 4.96
N VAL A 256 11.93 -6.10 4.10
CA VAL A 256 11.33 -7.39 3.73
C VAL A 256 12.35 -8.32 3.07
N ARG A 257 13.13 -7.81 2.10
CA ARG A 257 14.14 -8.61 1.39
C ARG A 257 15.28 -9.06 2.28
N GLU A 258 15.70 -8.22 3.21
CA GLU A 258 16.72 -8.54 4.22
C GLU A 258 16.23 -9.68 5.11
N TYR A 259 15.11 -9.47 5.81
CA TYR A 259 14.56 -10.45 6.74
C TYR A 259 14.29 -11.79 6.06
N CYS A 260 13.62 -11.77 4.91
CA CYS A 260 13.24 -13.00 4.21
C CYS A 260 14.44 -13.78 3.68
N ARG A 261 15.51 -13.10 3.26
CA ARG A 261 16.74 -13.77 2.80
C ARG A 261 17.48 -14.42 3.96
N GLU A 262 17.62 -13.71 5.07
CA GLU A 262 18.31 -14.20 6.26
C GLU A 262 17.59 -15.42 6.88
N HIS A 263 16.27 -15.41 6.89
CA HIS A 263 15.46 -16.42 7.56
C HIS A 263 14.89 -17.49 6.60
N GLY A 264 15.21 -17.42 5.31
CA GLY A 264 14.69 -18.35 4.30
C GLY A 264 13.19 -18.24 4.02
N VAL A 265 12.55 -17.14 4.44
CA VAL A 265 11.11 -16.89 4.29
C VAL A 265 10.78 -16.53 2.85
N LYS A 266 9.64 -17.02 2.37
CA LYS A 266 9.11 -16.70 1.02
C LYS A 266 7.95 -15.72 1.14
N TYR A 267 7.81 -14.89 0.12
CA TYR A 267 6.75 -13.89 0.04
C TYR A 267 6.24 -13.77 -1.39
N THR A 268 4.99 -13.33 -1.53
CA THR A 268 4.32 -13.12 -2.81
C THR A 268 3.94 -11.65 -2.95
N PRO A 269 4.41 -10.94 -4.01
CA PRO A 269 3.98 -9.58 -4.30
C PRO A 269 2.49 -9.51 -4.66
N ILE A 270 1.85 -8.42 -4.24
CA ILE A 270 0.44 -8.12 -4.47
C ILE A 270 0.36 -6.78 -5.20
N SER A 271 -0.40 -6.75 -6.29
CA SER A 271 -0.54 -5.58 -7.15
C SER A 271 -1.66 -4.63 -6.68
N ASP A 272 -1.59 -4.12 -5.44
CA ASP A 272 -2.37 -2.98 -4.97
C ASP A 272 -1.64 -1.64 -5.26
N LEU A 273 -2.16 -0.49 -4.79
CA LEU A 273 -1.73 0.85 -5.23
C LEU A 273 -0.23 1.11 -5.01
N CYS A 274 0.27 0.83 -3.81
CA CYS A 274 1.67 1.01 -3.46
C CYS A 274 2.47 -0.31 -3.50
N GLY A 275 1.81 -1.40 -3.88
CA GLY A 275 2.32 -2.76 -3.82
C GLY A 275 2.43 -3.26 -2.39
N SER A 276 1.79 -4.39 -2.11
CA SER A 276 1.96 -5.14 -0.87
C SER A 276 2.76 -6.42 -1.13
N VAL A 277 3.15 -7.10 -0.07
CA VAL A 277 3.54 -8.52 -0.11
C VAL A 277 2.75 -9.30 0.93
N ALA A 278 2.50 -10.57 0.63
CA ALA A 278 1.97 -11.52 1.59
C ALA A 278 3.03 -12.58 1.92
N ILE A 279 3.19 -12.87 3.21
CA ILE A 279 3.98 -13.98 3.75
C ILE A 279 3.00 -14.94 4.42
N MET A 280 3.11 -16.23 4.10
CA MET A 280 2.44 -17.30 4.83
C MET A 280 3.46 -17.99 5.74
N LYS A 281 3.04 -18.32 6.96
CA LYS A 281 3.85 -19.07 7.93
C LYS A 281 3.74 -20.57 7.72
#